data_AF-A0A9D1LHF6-F1
#
_entry.id   AF-A0A9D1LHF6-F1
#
_cell.length_a   1.000
_cell.length_b   1.000
_cell.length_c   1.000
_cell.angle_alpha   90.00
_cell.angle_beta   90.00
_cell.angle_gamma   90.00
#
_symmetry.space_group_name_H-M   'P 1'
#
loop_
_entity.id
_entity.type
_entity.pdbx_description
1 polymer ?
#
loop_
_entity_poly.entity_id
_entity_poly.type
_entity_poly.pdbx_seq_one_letter_code
_entity_poly.pdbx_strand_id
1 'polypeptide(L)'
;MKKTIIGIIIAILAGVLLAKLTFDKYEKVDTKNVISYDDEVYMLKVGSYDSVDEMQRSALDFERYIYIEKEDKVTVYIGIAKTRENMEKIKNVYDDKKVKTTIENVTINNDEFIQNLNEYEKLLDVTEDANSLLIIENQILSCYEDIMVNYE
;
A
#
# COMPACT_ATOMS: atom_id res chain seq x y z
N MET A 1 -18.35 -7.53 -54.47
CA MET A 1 -17.65 -6.25 -54.17
C MET A 1 -18.50 -5.31 -53.30
N LYS A 2 -19.70 -4.87 -53.73
CA LYS A 2 -20.56 -3.96 -52.91
C LYS A 2 -20.89 -4.48 -51.50
N LYS A 3 -21.24 -5.77 -51.36
CA LYS A 3 -21.52 -6.41 -50.06
C LYS A 3 -20.29 -6.48 -49.14
N THR A 4 -19.10 -6.68 -49.71
CA THR A 4 -17.82 -6.69 -49.00
C THR A 4 -17.47 -5.30 -48.48
N ILE A 5 -17.68 -4.26 -49.30
CA ILE A 5 -17.47 -2.86 -48.91
C ILE A 5 -18.40 -2.46 -47.76
N ILE A 6 -19.67 -2.89 -47.80
CA ILE A 6 -20.64 -2.64 -46.72
C ILE A 6 -20.18 -3.32 -45.41
N GLY A 7 -19.67 -4.55 -45.49
CA GLY A 7 -19.11 -5.25 -44.32
C GLY A 7 -17.91 -4.51 -43.70
N ILE A 8 -17.03 -3.96 -44.54
CA ILE A 8 -15.88 -3.16 -44.08
C ILE A 8 -16.33 -1.89 -43.36
N ILE A 9 -17.34 -1.18 -43.90
CA ILE A 9 -17.89 0.03 -43.28
C ILE A 9 -18.49 -0.28 -41.90
N ILE A 10 -19.24 -1.39 -41.78
CA ILE A 10 -19.83 -1.82 -40.50
C ILE A 10 -18.73 -2.16 -39.47
N ALA A 11 -17.65 -2.82 -39.90
CA ALA A 11 -16.53 -3.15 -39.02
C ALA A 11 -15.81 -1.90 -38.50
N ILE A 12 -15.59 -0.90 -39.37
CA ILE A 12 -15.00 0.38 -38.98
C ILE A 12 -15.90 1.10 -37.97
N LEU A 13 -17.22 1.15 -38.22
CA LEU A 13 -18.17 1.77 -37.30
C LEU A 13 -18.21 1.07 -35.93
N ALA A 14 -18.14 -0.26 -35.90
CA ALA A 14 -18.06 -1.02 -34.66
C ALA A 14 -16.76 -0.74 -33.90
N GLY A 15 -15.62 -0.63 -34.60
CA GLY A 15 -14.34 -0.26 -34.00
C GLY A 15 -14.36 1.14 -33.39
N VAL A 16 -14.94 2.11 -34.09
CA VAL A 16 -15.11 3.49 -33.57
C VAL A 16 -16.02 3.52 -32.34
N LEU A 17 -17.11 2.75 -32.34
CA LEU A 17 -18.01 2.62 -31.19
C LEU A 17 -17.30 2.00 -29.98
N LEU A 18 -16.52 0.95 -30.18
CA LEU A 18 -15.77 0.28 -29.11
C LEU A 18 -14.63 1.15 -28.59
N ALA A 19 -13.92 1.85 -29.47
CA ALA A 19 -12.91 2.83 -29.09
C ALA A 19 -13.54 3.94 -28.24
N LYS A 20 -14.66 4.52 -28.70
CA LYS A 20 -15.37 5.55 -27.94
C LYS A 20 -15.87 5.05 -26.60
N LEU A 21 -16.48 3.86 -26.54
CA LEU A 21 -16.91 3.25 -25.27
C LEU A 21 -15.74 3.00 -24.30
N THR A 22 -14.58 2.63 -24.82
CA THR A 22 -13.37 2.42 -24.02
C THR A 22 -12.83 3.76 -23.52
N PHE A 23 -12.62 4.73 -24.42
CA PHE A 23 -12.09 6.05 -24.05
C PHE A 23 -13.05 6.85 -23.16
N ASP A 24 -14.38 6.80 -23.38
CA ASP A 24 -15.38 7.45 -22.51
C ASP A 24 -15.37 6.86 -21.09
N LYS A 25 -14.90 5.61 -20.90
CA LYS A 25 -14.68 5.03 -19.57
C LYS A 25 -13.38 5.51 -18.94
N TYR A 26 -12.34 5.75 -19.73
CA TYR A 26 -11.06 6.29 -19.26
C TYR A 26 -11.13 7.79 -18.95
N GLU A 27 -11.90 8.55 -19.72
CA GLU A 27 -12.07 10.00 -19.54
C GLU A 27 -12.99 10.34 -18.35
N LYS A 28 -13.76 9.35 -17.87
CA LYS A 28 -14.60 9.43 -16.65
C LYS A 28 -13.91 8.85 -15.41
N VAL A 29 -12.66 8.42 -15.52
CA VAL A 29 -11.83 8.26 -14.32
C VAL A 29 -11.47 9.68 -13.96
N ASP A 30 -12.12 10.25 -12.94
CA ASP A 30 -11.76 11.54 -12.39
C ASP A 30 -10.24 11.59 -12.25
N THR A 31 -9.58 12.42 -13.07
CA THR A 31 -8.18 12.78 -12.87
C THR A 31 -8.16 13.61 -11.60
N LYS A 32 -8.21 12.93 -10.45
CA LYS A 32 -7.93 13.53 -9.15
C LYS A 32 -6.55 14.16 -9.29
N ASN A 33 -6.50 15.48 -9.12
CA ASN A 33 -5.26 16.22 -9.02
C ASN A 33 -4.29 15.43 -8.11
N VAL A 34 -3.18 14.99 -8.69
CA VAL A 34 -2.02 14.49 -7.96
C VAL A 34 -1.40 15.71 -7.30
N ILE A 35 -2.04 16.19 -6.24
CA ILE A 35 -1.33 17.07 -5.32
C ILE A 35 -0.39 16.12 -4.60
N SER A 36 0.89 16.17 -5.00
CA SER A 36 2.02 15.66 -4.24
C SER A 36 2.04 16.43 -2.93
N TYR A 37 1.20 15.98 -2.00
CA TYR A 37 1.49 16.12 -0.59
C TYR A 37 2.43 14.96 -0.29
N ASP A 38 3.52 15.22 0.40
CA ASP A 38 4.21 14.20 1.19
C ASP A 38 3.15 13.24 1.76
N ASP A 39 3.04 12.02 1.22
CA ASP A 39 1.96 11.10 1.59
C ASP A 39 2.32 10.57 2.99
N GLU A 40 1.81 11.26 4.01
CA GLU A 40 1.86 10.77 5.38
C GLU A 40 1.04 9.49 5.48
N VAL A 41 1.69 8.42 5.89
CA VAL A 41 1.05 7.15 6.23
C VAL A 41 1.12 6.93 7.74
N TYR A 42 0.28 6.05 8.24
CA TYR A 42 0.34 5.59 9.61
C TYR A 42 1.20 4.32 9.66
N MET A 43 2.15 4.27 10.60
CA MET A 43 2.98 3.09 10.84
C MET A 43 2.85 2.64 12.30
N LEU A 44 2.87 1.32 12.49
CA LEU A 44 2.75 0.70 13.81
C LEU A 44 4.13 0.43 14.40
N LYS A 45 4.62 1.35 15.23
CA LYS A 45 5.92 1.22 15.90
C LYS A 45 5.86 0.21 17.05
N VAL A 46 6.85 -0.68 17.12
CA VAL A 46 7.05 -1.59 18.26
C VAL A 46 8.21 -1.15 19.17
N GLY A 47 9.23 -0.51 18.63
CA GLY A 47 10.39 -0.09 19.42
C GLY A 47 11.36 0.81 18.66
N SER A 48 12.24 1.48 19.40
CA SER A 48 13.36 2.24 18.88
C SER A 48 14.62 1.83 19.64
N TYR A 49 15.72 1.65 18.91
CA TYR A 49 17.00 1.14 19.41
C TYR A 49 18.13 2.09 18.99
N ASP A 50 19.25 2.06 19.70
CA ASP A 50 20.39 2.93 19.38
C ASP A 50 21.23 2.37 18.22
N SER A 51 21.04 1.11 17.84
CA SER A 51 21.72 0.48 16.70
C SER A 51 20.98 -0.73 16.15
N VAL A 52 21.31 -1.13 14.92
CA VAL A 52 20.80 -2.37 14.29
C VAL A 52 21.20 -3.59 15.12
N ASP A 53 22.42 -3.61 15.68
CA ASP A 53 22.90 -4.69 16.55
C ASP A 53 22.03 -4.87 17.80
N GLU A 54 21.63 -3.75 18.43
CA GLU A 54 20.75 -3.78 19.59
C GLU A 54 19.34 -4.27 19.22
N MET A 55 18.81 -3.77 18.10
CA MET A 55 17.54 -4.23 17.53
C MET A 55 17.56 -5.75 17.32
N GLN A 56 18.60 -6.31 16.70
CA GLN A 56 18.71 -7.75 16.46
C GLN A 56 18.79 -8.58 17.76
N ARG A 57 19.39 -8.03 18.82
CA ARG A 57 19.45 -8.68 20.14
C ARG A 57 18.15 -8.62 20.93
N SER A 58 17.22 -7.73 20.56
CA SER A 58 15.97 -7.51 21.30
C SER A 58 14.94 -8.66 21.19
N ALA A 59 15.27 -9.74 20.45
CA ALA A 59 14.41 -10.90 20.25
C ALA A 59 13.02 -10.54 19.67
N LEU A 60 13.01 -9.75 18.59
CA LEU A 60 11.80 -9.47 17.81
C LEU A 60 11.23 -10.78 17.24
N ASP A 61 10.08 -11.20 17.76
CA ASP A 61 9.35 -12.39 17.31
C ASP A 61 8.14 -11.98 16.44
N PHE A 62 8.46 -11.34 15.31
CA PHE A 62 7.48 -10.93 14.30
C PHE A 62 7.79 -11.63 12.98
N GLU A 63 6.76 -12.11 12.30
CA GLU A 63 6.91 -12.79 11.00
C GLU A 63 7.56 -11.86 9.97
N ARG A 64 7.16 -10.58 9.98
CA ARG A 64 7.78 -9.52 9.20
C ARG A 64 7.76 -8.22 9.96
N TYR A 65 8.81 -7.44 9.78
CA TYR A 65 8.96 -6.09 10.29
C TYR A 65 9.85 -5.31 9.33
N ILE A 66 9.76 -3.99 9.37
CA ILE A 66 10.73 -3.11 8.71
C ILE A 66 11.37 -2.21 9.76
N TYR A 67 12.55 -1.68 9.46
CA TYR A 67 13.19 -0.68 10.29
C TYR A 67 13.58 0.54 9.46
N ILE A 68 13.52 1.71 10.10
CA ILE A 68 13.93 2.99 9.51
C ILE A 68 14.98 3.59 10.43
N GLU A 69 16.11 3.98 9.85
CA GLU A 69 17.19 4.68 10.54
C GLU A 69 16.95 6.20 10.45
N LYS A 70 16.80 6.86 11.61
CA LYS A 70 16.69 8.33 11.72
C LYS A 70 17.46 8.80 12.94
N GLU A 71 18.32 9.81 12.76
CA GLU A 71 18.98 10.54 13.86
C GLU A 71 19.65 9.61 14.89
N ASP A 72 20.49 8.67 14.42
CA ASP A 72 21.19 7.68 15.24
C ASP A 72 20.29 6.70 16.00
N LYS A 73 19.03 6.54 15.57
CA LYS A 73 18.11 5.52 16.08
C LYS A 73 17.54 4.65 14.99
N VAL A 74 17.37 3.38 15.33
CA VAL A 74 16.71 2.36 14.51
C VAL A 74 15.31 2.15 15.05
N THR A 75 14.29 2.58 14.31
CA THR A 75 12.89 2.40 14.71
C THR A 75 12.24 1.28 13.92
N VAL A 76 11.60 0.35 14.64
CA VAL A 76 10.99 -0.86 14.05
C VAL A 76 9.49 -0.70 13.96
N TYR A 77 8.95 -1.05 12.79
CA TYR A 77 7.54 -1.01 12.47
C TYR A 77 7.05 -2.39 12.02
N ILE A 78 5.82 -2.72 12.42
CA ILE A 78 5.17 -4.02 12.17
C ILE A 78 3.83 -3.88 11.44
N GLY A 79 3.56 -2.68 10.90
CA GLY A 79 2.38 -2.43 10.07
C GLY A 79 2.41 -1.04 9.44
N ILE A 80 1.74 -0.90 8.29
CA ILE A 80 1.62 0.33 7.51
C ILE A 80 0.20 0.43 6.94
N ALA A 81 -0.48 1.55 7.17
CA ALA A 81 -1.78 1.82 6.56
C ALA A 81 -1.91 3.29 6.20
N LYS A 82 -2.73 3.59 5.19
CA LYS A 82 -2.96 4.97 4.77
C LYS A 82 -4.00 5.67 5.64
N THR A 83 -4.96 4.94 6.18
CA THR A 83 -5.97 5.48 7.09
C THR A 83 -5.71 5.10 8.53
N ARG A 84 -6.10 6.02 9.43
CA ARG A 84 -6.06 5.74 10.87
C ARG A 84 -6.97 4.57 11.25
N GLU A 85 -8.12 4.44 10.60
CA GLU A 85 -9.09 3.38 10.88
C GLU A 85 -8.48 1.99 10.67
N ASN A 86 -7.87 1.74 9.50
CA ASN A 86 -7.22 0.46 9.22
C ASN A 86 -6.02 0.22 10.15
N MET A 87 -5.24 1.26 10.44
CA MET A 87 -4.16 1.16 11.43
C MET A 87 -4.65 0.75 12.83
N GLU A 88 -5.78 1.29 13.29
CA GLU A 88 -6.36 0.89 14.57
C GLU A 88 -6.87 -0.57 14.53
N LYS A 89 -7.42 -1.06 13.40
CA LYS A 89 -7.76 -2.49 13.22
C LYS A 89 -6.52 -3.37 13.40
N ILE A 90 -5.42 -3.02 12.74
CA ILE A 90 -4.15 -3.75 12.82
C ILE A 90 -3.59 -3.69 14.24
N LYS A 91 -3.59 -2.51 14.86
CA LYS A 91 -3.16 -2.32 16.25
C LYS A 91 -3.92 -3.24 17.21
N ASN A 92 -5.25 -3.34 17.06
CA ASN A 92 -6.08 -4.18 17.93
C ASN A 92 -5.66 -5.66 17.87
N VAL A 93 -5.28 -6.17 16.69
CA VAL A 93 -4.76 -7.55 16.54
C VAL A 93 -3.51 -7.78 17.40
N TYR A 94 -2.61 -6.79 17.47
CA TYR A 94 -1.40 -6.85 18.28
C TYR A 94 -1.66 -6.61 19.78
N ASP A 95 -2.61 -5.74 20.12
CA ASP A 95 -3.04 -5.52 21.51
C ASP A 95 -3.64 -6.78 22.14
N ASP A 96 -4.42 -7.55 21.35
CA ASP A 96 -4.96 -8.85 21.75
C ASP A 96 -3.84 -9.86 22.05
N LYS A 97 -2.74 -9.78 21.29
CA LYS A 97 -1.50 -10.54 21.51
C LYS A 97 -0.59 -9.96 22.62
N LYS A 98 -1.03 -8.92 23.33
CA LYS A 98 -0.27 -8.22 24.39
C LYS A 98 1.03 -7.58 23.93
N VAL A 99 1.14 -7.27 22.64
CA VAL A 99 2.27 -6.53 22.07
C VAL A 99 2.00 -5.04 22.27
N LYS A 100 2.97 -4.32 22.85
CA LYS A 100 2.86 -2.86 23.00
C LYS A 100 3.29 -2.17 21.72
N THR A 101 2.41 -1.38 21.14
CA THR A 101 2.67 -0.64 19.91
C THR A 101 2.17 0.80 19.99
N THR A 102 2.73 1.66 19.14
CA THR A 102 2.36 3.08 19.00
C THR A 102 2.15 3.40 17.53
N ILE A 103 1.08 4.12 17.21
CA ILE A 103 0.83 4.62 15.85
C ILE A 103 1.61 5.93 15.66
N GLU A 104 2.40 6.01 14.59
CA GLU A 104 3.15 7.21 14.20
C GLU A 104 2.85 7.60 12.75
N ASN A 105 2.84 8.91 12.48
CA ASN A 105 2.77 9.41 11.12
C ASN A 105 4.18 9.41 10.53
N VAL A 106 4.32 8.82 9.35
CA VAL A 106 5.60 8.76 8.63
C VAL A 106 5.37 9.21 7.19
N THR A 107 6.12 10.21 6.77
CA THR A 107 6.17 10.65 5.39
C THR A 107 6.88 9.61 4.53
N ILE A 108 6.22 9.12 3.48
CA ILE A 108 6.81 8.25 2.47
C ILE A 108 6.79 8.96 1.12
N ASN A 109 7.98 9.16 0.56
CA ASN A 109 8.18 9.88 -0.71
C ASN A 109 8.46 8.89 -1.85
N ASN A 110 7.50 8.00 -2.11
CA ASN A 110 7.58 7.04 -3.21
C ASN A 110 6.18 6.76 -3.78
N ASP A 111 5.90 7.33 -4.95
CA ASP A 111 4.59 7.24 -5.61
C ASP A 111 4.20 5.79 -5.95
N GLU A 112 5.17 4.93 -6.29
CA GLU A 112 4.92 3.53 -6.62
C GLU A 112 4.44 2.75 -5.40
N PHE A 113 5.13 2.89 -4.26
CA PHE A 113 4.70 2.29 -3.00
C PHE A 113 3.34 2.83 -2.58
N ILE A 114 3.10 4.14 -2.67
CA ILE A 114 1.81 4.72 -2.29
C ILE A 114 0.67 4.21 -3.17
N GLN A 115 0.90 4.02 -4.47
CA GLN A 115 -0.09 3.43 -5.36
C GLN A 115 -0.43 1.99 -4.96
N ASN A 116 0.59 1.17 -4.66
CA ASN A 116 0.38 -0.20 -4.17
C ASN A 116 -0.35 -0.20 -2.82
N LEU A 117 0.04 0.69 -1.89
CA LEU A 117 -0.62 0.84 -0.59
C LEU A 117 -2.10 1.20 -0.74
N ASN A 118 -2.48 2.06 -1.69
CA ASN A 118 -3.89 2.37 -1.95
C ASN A 118 -4.71 1.14 -2.39
N GLU A 119 -4.09 0.17 -3.07
CA GLU A 119 -4.78 -1.08 -3.43
C GLU A 119 -4.93 -2.02 -2.23
N TYR A 120 -3.90 -2.11 -1.39
CA TYR A 120 -3.99 -2.86 -0.13
C TYR A 120 -4.99 -2.25 0.86
N GLU A 121 -5.10 -0.92 0.89
CA GLU A 121 -6.05 -0.21 1.75
C GLU A 121 -7.50 -0.66 1.49
N LYS A 122 -7.87 -0.89 0.22
CA LYS A 122 -9.20 -1.42 -0.13
C LYS A 122 -9.45 -2.81 0.43
N LEU A 123 -8.39 -3.62 0.57
CA LEU A 123 -8.47 -4.94 1.18
C LEU A 123 -8.61 -4.83 2.69
N LEU A 124 -7.85 -3.93 3.33
CA LEU A 124 -7.95 -3.65 4.76
C LEU A 124 -9.35 -3.13 5.16
N ASP A 125 -9.93 -2.25 4.33
CA ASP A 125 -11.27 -1.66 4.57
C ASP A 125 -12.35 -2.72 4.78
N VAL A 126 -12.30 -3.80 3.98
CA VAL A 126 -13.32 -4.87 3.97
C VAL A 126 -12.96 -6.08 4.84
N THR A 127 -11.78 -6.07 5.46
CA THR A 127 -11.27 -7.19 6.24
C THR A 127 -11.42 -6.94 7.73
N GLU A 128 -12.03 -7.90 8.42
CA GLU A 128 -12.23 -7.88 9.88
C GLU A 128 -11.53 -9.05 10.58
N ASP A 129 -11.18 -10.10 9.83
CA ASP A 129 -10.49 -11.27 10.38
C ASP A 129 -9.02 -10.96 10.69
N ALA A 130 -8.60 -11.22 11.93
CA ALA A 130 -7.28 -10.88 12.42
C ALA A 130 -6.13 -11.54 11.64
N ASN A 131 -6.29 -12.81 11.23
CA ASN A 131 -5.25 -13.50 10.47
C ASN A 131 -5.13 -12.93 9.07
N SER A 132 -6.26 -12.63 8.44
CA SER A 132 -6.30 -12.01 7.12
C SER A 132 -5.67 -10.62 7.13
N LEU A 133 -5.93 -9.82 8.16
CA LEU A 133 -5.27 -8.52 8.38
C LEU A 133 -3.74 -8.68 8.45
N LEU A 134 -3.23 -9.64 9.23
CA LEU A 134 -1.79 -9.88 9.34
C LEU A 134 -1.15 -10.35 8.02
N ILE A 135 -1.86 -11.17 7.25
CA ILE A 135 -1.38 -11.60 5.92
C ILE A 135 -1.26 -10.40 4.97
N ILE A 136 -2.25 -9.50 4.98
CA ILE A 136 -2.20 -8.27 4.18
C ILE A 136 -1.05 -7.38 4.63
N GLU A 137 -0.87 -7.17 5.94
CA GLU A 137 0.25 -6.38 6.47
C GLU A 137 1.61 -6.97 6.08
N ASN A 138 1.77 -8.30 6.14
CA ASN A 138 3.01 -8.93 5.68
C ASN A 138 3.29 -8.66 4.19
N GLN A 139 2.26 -8.59 3.35
CA GLN A 139 2.41 -8.22 1.94
C GLN A 139 2.77 -6.74 1.76
N ILE A 140 2.14 -5.84 2.53
CA ILE A 140 2.45 -4.41 2.51
C ILE A 140 3.91 -4.18 2.93
N LEU A 141 4.34 -4.80 4.03
CA LEU A 141 5.72 -4.68 4.53
C LEU A 141 6.74 -5.24 3.53
N SER A 142 6.44 -6.38 2.90
CA SER A 142 7.29 -6.92 1.82
C SER A 142 7.38 -5.97 0.64
N CYS A 143 6.26 -5.39 0.22
CA CYS A 143 6.20 -4.42 -0.86
C CYS A 143 7.00 -3.15 -0.53
N TYR A 144 6.96 -2.69 0.72
CA TYR A 144 7.78 -1.58 1.20
C TYR A 144 9.27 -1.90 1.08
N GLU A 145 9.72 -3.05 1.59
CA GLU A 145 11.13 -3.47 1.50
C GLU A 145 11.59 -3.58 0.04
N ASP A 146 10.78 -4.20 -0.82
CA ASP A 146 11.12 -4.41 -2.22
C ASP A 146 11.28 -3.09 -2.99
N ILE A 147 10.46 -2.08 -2.70
CA ILE A 147 10.47 -0.80 -3.41
C ILE A 147 11.46 0.19 -2.79
N MET A 148 11.58 0.21 -1.45
CA MET A 148 12.30 1.27 -0.73
C MET A 148 13.72 0.86 -0.35
N VAL A 149 14.00 -0.44 -0.18
CA VAL A 149 15.32 -0.92 0.27
C VAL A 149 16.12 -1.52 -0.88
N ASN A 150 15.48 -2.17 -1.85
CA ASN A 150 16.18 -2.84 -2.96
C ASN A 150 16.46 -1.94 -4.19
N TYR A 151 16.11 -0.65 -4.14
CA TYR A 151 16.36 0.33 -5.22
C TYR A 151 17.50 1.34 -4.90
N GLU A 152 18.30 1.09 -3.86
CA GLU A 152 19.63 1.71 -3.66
C GLU A 152 20.76 0.83 -4.20
#